data_AF-A0A9E2UME3-F1
#
_entry.id   AF-A0A9E2UME3-F1
#
_cell.length_a   1.000
_cell.length_b   1.000
_cell.length_c   1.000
_cell.angle_alpha   90.00
_cell.angle_beta   90.00
_cell.angle_gamma   90.00
#
_symmetry.space_group_name_H-M   'P 1'
#
loop_
_entity.id
_entity.type
_entity.pdbx_description
1 polymer ?
#
loop_
_entity_poly.entity_id
_entity_poly.type
_entity_poly.pdbx_seq_one_letter_code
_entity_poly.pdbx_strand_id
1 'polypeptide(L)'
;MQPADTFRSEIAASGMDKLDAYNKSLNRIPAPGNGCHPSLLSVSNYGVMAGLSPERICDDIMQHVPAGRRKVSVREVQDAVGKAVTDCHQGFTFQKREKPLVKDGQKTLQKIISKAKITEEVDLWEASPIRLLDKSEKDMVLLLEVLYQPDDLLFIGDRFTDGILNKSIRTASKWIEYFHNGGKTFPHILINPLTGKPAPKKTKEDEETYRSDANIQSYKYCLVEFDNIQREDQVKFWNAVKLPIVCLIDSGNKSVHAWLDVQKLANVITAEQWQSEIKDRLYDRILKPLGVDGACSNPARMSRLPGYYRKEKGNFQKLLWLSPEGKPLC
;
A
#
# COMPACT_ATOMS: atom_id res chain seq x y z
N MET A 1 -36.40 -45.52 -1.99
CA MET A 1 -35.82 -44.26 -1.47
C MET A 1 -35.33 -43.46 -2.66
N GLN A 2 -35.90 -42.27 -2.87
CA GLN A 2 -35.71 -41.46 -4.08
C GLN A 2 -34.44 -40.58 -3.99
N PRO A 3 -33.78 -40.27 -5.12
CA PRO A 3 -32.56 -39.43 -5.19
C PRO A 3 -32.74 -37.96 -4.73
N ALA A 4 -33.97 -37.51 -4.47
CA ALA A 4 -34.26 -36.17 -3.95
C ALA A 4 -33.96 -36.01 -2.45
N ASP A 5 -34.00 -37.09 -1.67
CA ASP A 5 -33.72 -37.06 -0.22
C ASP A 5 -32.21 -36.97 0.07
N THR A 6 -31.38 -37.58 -0.78
CA THR A 6 -29.91 -37.53 -0.67
C THR A 6 -29.38 -36.12 -0.94
N PHE A 7 -29.89 -35.44 -1.98
CA PHE A 7 -29.46 -34.07 -2.32
C PHE A 7 -29.86 -33.03 -1.26
N ARG A 8 -31.04 -33.17 -0.66
CA ARG A 8 -31.48 -32.32 0.47
C ARG A 8 -30.64 -32.57 1.73
N SER A 9 -30.21 -33.81 1.96
CA SER A 9 -29.36 -34.15 3.11
C SER A 9 -27.92 -33.63 2.98
N GLU A 10 -27.34 -33.63 1.77
CA GLU A 10 -26.00 -33.07 1.50
C GLU A 10 -25.97 -31.54 1.59
N ILE A 11 -27.01 -30.86 1.09
CA ILE A 11 -27.16 -29.40 1.25
C ILE A 11 -27.32 -29.03 2.73
N ALA A 12 -28.10 -29.80 3.49
CA ALA A 12 -28.28 -29.57 4.93
C ALA A 12 -26.99 -29.81 5.72
N ALA A 13 -26.22 -30.86 5.39
CA ALA A 13 -24.92 -31.13 6.01
C ALA A 13 -23.87 -30.06 5.69
N SER A 14 -23.84 -29.57 4.45
CA SER A 14 -23.02 -28.43 3.99
C SER A 14 -23.37 -27.12 4.71
N GLY A 15 -24.66 -26.87 4.97
CA GLY A 15 -25.12 -25.72 5.75
C GLY A 15 -24.76 -25.82 7.24
N MET A 16 -24.81 -27.02 7.82
CA MET A 16 -24.50 -27.27 9.23
C MET A 16 -23.00 -27.12 9.54
N ASP A 17 -22.11 -27.58 8.64
CA ASP A 17 -20.65 -27.36 8.77
C ASP A 17 -20.27 -25.87 8.68
N LYS A 18 -20.96 -25.10 7.83
CA LYS A 18 -20.73 -23.66 7.69
C LYS A 18 -21.23 -22.86 8.89
N LEU A 19 -22.36 -23.26 9.46
CA LEU A 19 -22.89 -22.65 10.68
C LEU A 19 -21.96 -22.92 11.88
N ASP A 20 -21.38 -24.11 11.96
CA ASP A 20 -20.37 -24.43 12.98
C ASP A 20 -19.07 -23.63 12.78
N ALA A 21 -18.61 -23.46 11.54
CA ALA A 21 -17.46 -22.61 11.22
C ALA A 21 -17.72 -21.13 11.56
N TYR A 22 -18.95 -20.65 11.32
CA TYR A 22 -19.41 -19.33 11.74
C TYR A 22 -19.35 -19.16 13.26
N ASN A 23 -19.99 -20.06 14.02
CA ASN A 23 -20.00 -20.00 15.49
C ASN A 23 -18.59 -20.11 16.09
N LYS A 24 -17.73 -20.97 15.54
CA LYS A 24 -16.32 -21.07 15.96
C LYS A 24 -15.54 -19.78 15.71
N SER A 25 -15.79 -19.13 14.58
CA SER A 25 -15.13 -17.86 14.22
C SER A 25 -15.63 -16.70 15.08
N LEU A 26 -16.94 -16.67 15.35
CA LEU A 26 -17.61 -15.69 16.21
C LEU A 26 -17.00 -15.69 17.63
N ASN A 27 -16.82 -16.87 18.21
CA ASN A 27 -16.22 -17.04 19.54
C ASN A 27 -14.71 -16.76 19.61
N ARG A 28 -14.05 -16.57 18.45
CA ARG A 28 -12.60 -16.32 18.35
C ARG A 28 -12.28 -14.89 17.93
N ILE A 29 -13.27 -14.00 17.86
CA ILE A 29 -13.04 -12.59 17.52
C ILE A 29 -12.05 -12.00 18.54
N PRO A 30 -10.85 -11.56 18.11
CA PRO A 30 -9.86 -11.05 19.03
C PRO A 30 -10.21 -9.61 19.44
N ALA A 31 -9.67 -9.19 20.60
CA ALA A 31 -9.86 -7.83 21.08
C ALA A 31 -9.37 -6.78 20.08
N PRO A 32 -10.05 -5.63 19.96
CA PRO A 32 -9.65 -4.55 19.08
C PRO A 32 -8.20 -4.08 19.35
N GLY A 33 -7.37 -4.14 18.32
CA GLY A 33 -5.92 -3.92 18.39
C GLY A 33 -5.07 -5.16 18.12
N ASN A 34 -5.65 -6.36 18.22
CA ASN A 34 -4.96 -7.65 18.00
C ASN A 34 -5.52 -8.42 16.80
N GLY A 35 -5.67 -7.77 15.64
CA GLY A 35 -6.18 -8.43 14.43
C GLY A 35 -7.72 -8.58 14.36
N CYS A 36 -8.45 -7.80 15.15
CA CYS A 36 -9.93 -7.78 15.16
C CYS A 36 -10.52 -7.47 13.78
N HIS A 37 -10.02 -6.44 13.09
CA HIS A 37 -10.57 -5.99 11.80
C HIS A 37 -10.56 -7.09 10.71
N PRO A 38 -9.44 -7.81 10.45
CA PRO A 38 -9.46 -8.99 9.58
C PRO A 38 -10.43 -10.11 10.01
N SER A 39 -10.63 -10.29 11.32
CA SER A 39 -11.54 -11.32 11.85
C SER A 39 -13.00 -11.00 11.54
N LEU A 40 -13.41 -9.72 11.55
CA LEU A 40 -14.79 -9.30 11.25
C LEU A 40 -15.22 -9.77 9.87
N LEU A 41 -14.37 -9.56 8.85
CA LEU A 41 -14.65 -10.00 7.49
C LEU A 41 -14.73 -11.53 7.40
N SER A 42 -13.80 -12.26 8.05
CA SER A 42 -13.83 -13.73 8.06
C SER A 42 -15.11 -14.30 8.68
N VAL A 43 -15.56 -13.75 9.80
CA VAL A 43 -16.80 -14.16 10.46
C VAL A 43 -18.01 -13.84 9.57
N SER A 44 -18.01 -12.65 8.97
CA SER A 44 -19.08 -12.21 8.05
C SER A 44 -19.24 -13.17 6.87
N ASN A 45 -18.11 -13.60 6.30
CA ASN A 45 -18.09 -14.56 5.20
C ASN A 45 -18.67 -15.92 5.57
N TYR A 46 -18.32 -16.47 6.73
CA TYR A 46 -18.93 -17.72 7.19
C TYR A 46 -20.44 -17.56 7.43
N GLY A 47 -20.88 -16.40 7.96
CA GLY A 47 -22.28 -16.12 8.20
C GLY A 47 -23.09 -16.07 6.90
N VAL A 48 -22.58 -15.35 5.89
CA VAL A 48 -23.22 -15.28 4.57
C VAL A 48 -23.23 -16.66 3.89
N MET A 49 -22.13 -17.41 3.94
CA MET A 49 -22.05 -18.78 3.41
C MET A 49 -22.99 -19.77 4.11
N ALA A 50 -23.28 -19.55 5.40
CA ALA A 50 -24.24 -20.31 6.19
C ALA A 50 -25.70 -19.87 5.95
N GLY A 51 -25.93 -18.87 5.08
CA GLY A 51 -27.26 -18.36 4.73
C GLY A 51 -27.89 -17.46 5.79
N LEU A 52 -27.09 -16.85 6.68
CA LEU A 52 -27.58 -15.90 7.68
C LEU A 52 -27.85 -14.53 7.05
N SER A 53 -28.82 -13.80 7.60
CA SER A 53 -29.11 -12.44 7.12
C SER A 53 -27.99 -11.47 7.55
N PRO A 54 -27.71 -10.42 6.74
CA PRO A 54 -26.70 -9.41 7.08
C PRO A 54 -26.91 -8.77 8.46
N GLU A 55 -28.16 -8.53 8.84
CA GLU A 55 -28.55 -7.92 10.11
C GLU A 55 -28.15 -8.83 11.28
N ARG A 56 -28.49 -10.12 11.16
CA ARG A 56 -28.12 -11.12 12.17
C ARG A 56 -26.61 -11.24 12.33
N ILE A 57 -25.87 -11.23 11.23
CA ILE A 57 -24.40 -11.30 11.27
C ILE A 57 -23.82 -10.06 11.96
N CYS A 58 -24.36 -8.87 11.68
CA CYS A 58 -23.93 -7.63 12.35
C CYS A 58 -24.17 -7.69 13.85
N ASP A 59 -25.37 -8.10 14.28
CA ASP A 59 -25.76 -8.20 15.68
C ASP A 59 -24.89 -9.21 16.44
N ASP A 60 -24.72 -10.41 15.86
CA ASP A 60 -23.89 -11.47 16.44
C ASP A 60 -22.44 -10.99 16.62
N ILE A 61 -21.85 -10.35 15.60
CA ILE A 61 -20.48 -9.81 15.68
C ILE A 61 -20.40 -8.74 16.78
N MET A 62 -21.34 -7.79 16.81
CA MET A 62 -21.34 -6.70 17.80
C MET A 62 -21.43 -7.22 19.24
N GLN A 63 -22.15 -8.33 19.48
CA GLN A 63 -22.26 -8.97 20.79
C GLN A 63 -20.99 -9.74 21.19
N HIS A 64 -20.24 -10.28 20.21
CA HIS A 64 -19.10 -11.16 20.46
C HIS A 64 -17.73 -10.48 20.36
N VAL A 65 -17.67 -9.22 19.90
CA VAL A 65 -16.43 -8.43 19.95
C VAL A 65 -16.09 -8.13 21.41
N PRO A 66 -14.95 -8.64 21.94
CA PRO A 66 -14.59 -8.39 23.33
C PRO A 66 -14.09 -6.94 23.51
N ALA A 67 -14.20 -6.42 24.74
CA ALA A 67 -13.68 -5.11 25.09
C ALA A 67 -12.16 -5.03 24.82
N GLY A 68 -11.70 -3.94 24.23
CA GLY A 68 -10.27 -3.74 23.92
C GLY A 68 -9.86 -2.28 23.90
N ARG A 69 -8.63 -2.02 23.43
CA ARG A 69 -8.01 -0.68 23.45
C ARG A 69 -8.73 0.34 22.58
N ARG A 70 -9.49 -0.12 21.58
CA ARG A 70 -10.39 0.70 20.76
C ARG A 70 -11.78 0.07 20.72
N LYS A 71 -12.80 0.86 20.43
CA LYS A 71 -14.13 0.33 20.11
C LYS A 71 -14.19 -0.01 18.62
N VAL A 72 -14.83 -1.13 18.29
CA VAL A 72 -15.26 -1.44 16.91
C VAL A 72 -16.56 -0.68 16.69
N SER A 73 -16.66 0.03 15.57
CA SER A 73 -17.86 0.79 15.23
C SER A 73 -18.87 -0.10 14.51
N VAL A 74 -20.17 0.22 14.62
CA VAL A 74 -21.23 -0.47 13.88
C VAL A 74 -20.95 -0.43 12.37
N ARG A 75 -20.48 0.72 11.87
CA ARG A 75 -20.08 0.88 10.45
C ARG A 75 -18.98 -0.08 10.03
N GLU A 76 -17.95 -0.27 10.86
CA GLU A 76 -16.85 -1.20 10.57
C GLU A 76 -17.34 -2.65 10.40
N VAL A 77 -18.35 -3.05 11.18
CA VAL A 77 -18.99 -4.37 11.06
C VAL A 77 -19.86 -4.43 9.80
N GLN A 78 -20.69 -3.40 9.56
CA GLN A 78 -21.53 -3.30 8.37
C GLN A 78 -20.71 -3.35 7.07
N ASP A 79 -19.57 -2.66 7.02
CA ASP A 79 -18.66 -2.70 5.86
C ASP A 79 -18.12 -4.12 5.61
N ALA A 80 -17.77 -4.83 6.68
CA ALA A 80 -17.28 -6.22 6.59
C ALA A 80 -18.39 -7.17 6.11
N VAL A 81 -19.61 -7.01 6.61
CA VAL A 81 -20.78 -7.82 6.20
C VAL A 81 -21.21 -7.49 4.78
N GLY A 82 -21.33 -6.21 4.43
CA GLY A 82 -21.69 -5.76 3.08
C GLY A 82 -20.68 -6.24 2.03
N LYS A 83 -19.39 -6.24 2.39
CA LYS A 83 -18.36 -6.87 1.56
C LYS A 83 -18.58 -8.37 1.40
N ALA A 84 -18.81 -9.11 2.48
CA ALA A 84 -19.06 -10.56 2.43
C ALA A 84 -20.29 -10.92 1.56
N VAL A 85 -21.34 -10.11 1.65
CA VAL A 85 -22.58 -10.27 0.86
C VAL A 85 -22.30 -10.00 -0.63
N THR A 86 -21.56 -8.94 -0.94
CA THR A 86 -21.18 -8.60 -2.32
C THR A 86 -20.32 -9.71 -2.93
N ASP A 87 -19.32 -10.19 -2.20
CA ASP A 87 -18.44 -11.28 -2.60
C ASP A 87 -19.26 -12.57 -2.84
N CYS A 88 -20.21 -12.90 -1.97
CA CYS A 88 -21.06 -14.09 -2.16
C CYS A 88 -21.96 -14.01 -3.40
N HIS A 89 -22.61 -12.86 -3.64
CA HIS A 89 -23.47 -12.66 -4.82
C HIS A 89 -22.72 -12.74 -6.14
N GLN A 90 -21.45 -12.32 -6.16
CA GLN A 90 -20.60 -12.40 -7.35
C GLN A 90 -20.00 -13.80 -7.58
N GLY A 91 -20.36 -14.80 -6.76
CA GLY A 91 -19.78 -16.14 -6.84
C GLY A 91 -18.29 -16.16 -6.47
N PHE A 92 -17.85 -15.17 -5.68
CA PHE A 92 -16.45 -15.04 -5.30
C PHE A 92 -16.07 -16.22 -4.40
N THR A 93 -15.16 -17.07 -4.87
CA THR A 93 -14.59 -18.15 -4.07
C THR A 93 -13.50 -17.58 -3.17
N PHE A 94 -13.41 -18.06 -1.92
CA PHE A 94 -12.29 -17.73 -1.04
C PHE A 94 -10.98 -18.18 -1.69
N GLN A 95 -10.30 -17.25 -2.36
CA GLN A 95 -8.93 -17.47 -2.76
C GLN A 95 -8.10 -17.49 -1.49
N LYS A 96 -7.72 -18.70 -1.07
CA LYS A 96 -6.75 -18.91 -0.01
C LYS A 96 -5.54 -18.04 -0.32
N ARG A 97 -5.20 -17.09 0.56
CA ARG A 97 -3.99 -16.27 0.39
C ARG A 97 -2.82 -17.19 0.07
N GLU A 98 -2.23 -16.97 -1.09
CA GLU A 98 -1.12 -17.79 -1.54
C GLU A 98 0.03 -17.66 -0.54
N LYS A 99 0.70 -18.79 -0.28
CA LYS A 99 1.79 -18.81 0.69
C LYS A 99 2.91 -17.86 0.24
N PRO A 100 3.63 -17.23 1.19
CA PRO A 100 4.85 -16.51 0.88
C PRO A 100 5.80 -17.35 0.02
N LEU A 101 6.36 -16.73 -1.03
CA LEU A 101 7.39 -17.36 -1.86
C LEU A 101 8.71 -17.46 -1.09
N VAL A 102 8.95 -16.49 -0.21
CA VAL A 102 10.10 -16.46 0.69
C VAL A 102 9.74 -17.18 1.99
N LYS A 103 10.36 -18.33 2.24
CA LYS A 103 10.12 -19.14 3.45
C LYS A 103 10.84 -18.59 4.67
N ASP A 104 12.14 -18.30 4.53
CA ASP A 104 12.99 -17.71 5.56
C ASP A 104 13.42 -16.31 5.13
N GLY A 105 12.66 -15.33 5.61
CA GLY A 105 12.82 -13.92 5.27
C GLY A 105 14.20 -13.37 5.59
N GLN A 106 14.66 -13.59 6.83
CA GLN A 106 15.93 -13.07 7.33
C GLN A 106 17.11 -13.69 6.57
N LYS A 107 17.12 -15.02 6.40
CA LYS A 107 18.20 -15.69 5.66
C LYS A 107 18.23 -15.27 4.19
N THR A 108 17.06 -15.08 3.59
CA THR A 108 16.96 -14.62 2.19
C THR A 108 17.45 -13.19 2.05
N LEU A 109 17.06 -12.30 2.96
CA LEU A 109 17.54 -10.92 3.01
C LEU A 109 19.07 -10.88 3.13
N GLN A 110 19.65 -11.63 4.07
CA GLN A 110 21.10 -11.69 4.25
C GLN A 110 21.82 -12.21 2.99
N LYS A 111 21.24 -13.21 2.30
CA LYS A 111 21.76 -13.72 1.02
C LYS A 111 21.67 -12.71 -0.13
N ILE A 112 20.71 -11.78 -0.09
CA ILE A 112 20.60 -10.70 -1.07
C ILE A 112 21.69 -9.67 -0.77
N ILE A 113 21.74 -9.17 0.46
CA ILE A 113 22.70 -8.17 0.94
C ILE A 113 24.14 -8.62 0.70
N SER A 114 24.45 -9.90 0.90
CA SER A 114 25.80 -10.45 0.68
C SER A 114 26.28 -10.41 -0.78
N LYS A 115 25.41 -10.08 -1.74
CA LYS A 115 25.75 -9.94 -3.17
C LYS A 115 25.99 -8.49 -3.59
N ALA A 116 25.77 -7.54 -2.68
CA ALA A 116 25.95 -6.14 -2.97
C ALA A 116 27.42 -5.85 -3.29
N LYS A 117 27.63 -5.07 -4.34
CA LYS A 117 28.93 -4.50 -4.70
C LYS A 117 29.12 -3.12 -4.08
N ILE A 118 28.02 -2.36 -4.01
CA ILE A 118 27.97 -1.06 -3.35
C ILE A 118 27.55 -1.26 -1.91
N THR A 119 28.35 -0.72 -0.98
CA THR A 119 28.05 -0.75 0.46
C THR A 119 27.79 0.64 1.03
N GLU A 120 28.30 1.68 0.39
CA GLU A 120 28.17 3.06 0.83
C GLU A 120 27.14 3.84 0.01
N GLU A 121 26.52 4.82 0.65
CA GLU A 121 25.55 5.71 0.00
C GLU A 121 26.16 6.61 -1.06
N VAL A 122 27.43 7.01 -0.88
CA VAL A 122 28.14 7.85 -1.86
C VAL A 122 28.26 7.14 -3.20
N ASP A 123 28.52 5.83 -3.20
CA ASP A 123 28.62 5.03 -4.42
C ASP A 123 27.24 4.92 -5.11
N LEU A 124 26.13 4.90 -4.36
CA LEU A 124 24.78 4.97 -4.95
C LEU A 124 24.57 6.29 -5.69
N TRP A 125 24.99 7.39 -5.06
CA TRP A 125 24.87 8.72 -5.62
C TRP A 125 25.71 8.87 -6.89
N GLU A 126 26.93 8.32 -6.90
CA GLU A 126 27.79 8.29 -8.09
C GLU A 126 27.26 7.39 -9.20
N ALA A 127 26.62 6.27 -8.85
CA ALA A 127 26.00 5.34 -9.79
C ALA A 127 24.65 5.83 -10.35
N SER A 128 24.16 7.00 -9.92
CA SER A 128 22.90 7.57 -10.39
C SER A 128 22.97 7.91 -11.89
N PRO A 129 22.08 7.35 -12.74
CA PRO A 129 22.03 7.63 -14.17
C PRO A 129 21.78 9.11 -14.49
N ILE A 130 20.99 9.78 -13.65
CA ILE A 130 20.83 11.22 -13.68
C ILE A 130 21.78 11.83 -12.66
N ARG A 131 22.59 12.79 -13.09
CA ARG A 131 23.53 13.49 -12.21
C ARG A 131 22.76 14.26 -11.14
N LEU A 132 23.02 13.91 -9.90
CA LEU A 132 22.47 14.59 -8.73
C LEU A 132 23.38 15.77 -8.35
N LEU A 133 22.80 16.82 -7.78
CA LEU A 133 23.52 18.02 -7.35
C LEU A 133 23.83 17.94 -5.85
N ASP A 134 24.89 18.61 -5.41
CA ASP A 134 25.27 18.63 -3.98
C ASP A 134 24.21 19.38 -3.13
N LYS A 135 23.47 20.31 -3.74
CA LYS A 135 22.41 21.08 -3.08
C LYS A 135 21.05 20.39 -3.25
N SER A 136 20.68 19.60 -2.24
CA SER A 136 19.41 18.84 -2.24
C SER A 136 18.13 19.69 -2.38
N GLU A 137 18.18 20.99 -2.12
CA GLU A 137 17.03 21.91 -2.13
C GLU A 137 16.28 21.98 -3.46
N LYS A 138 16.90 21.53 -4.57
CA LYS A 138 16.30 21.49 -5.90
C LYS A 138 15.94 20.09 -6.37
N ASP A 139 16.21 19.06 -5.58
CA ASP A 139 15.98 17.66 -5.97
C ASP A 139 14.51 17.37 -6.29
N MET A 140 13.55 18.09 -5.69
CA MET A 140 12.13 17.91 -6.02
C MET A 140 11.84 18.25 -7.47
N VAL A 141 12.47 19.30 -8.02
CA VAL A 141 12.25 19.72 -9.40
C VAL A 141 12.78 18.65 -10.33
N LEU A 142 14.02 18.20 -10.11
CA LEU A 142 14.66 17.16 -10.91
C LEU A 142 13.84 15.86 -10.90
N LEU A 143 13.34 15.46 -9.73
CA LEU A 143 12.46 14.29 -9.60
C LEU A 143 11.19 14.46 -10.44
N LEU A 144 10.54 15.63 -10.37
CA LEU A 144 9.31 15.89 -11.11
C LEU A 144 9.53 15.89 -12.63
N GLU A 145 10.60 16.53 -13.09
CA GLU A 145 10.97 16.61 -14.51
C GLU A 145 11.29 15.24 -15.11
N VAL A 146 11.89 14.35 -14.33
CA VAL A 146 12.34 13.03 -14.80
C VAL A 146 11.23 11.98 -14.75
N LEU A 147 10.37 12.00 -13.72
CA LEU A 147 9.42 10.89 -13.47
C LEU A 147 7.98 11.18 -13.91
N TYR A 148 7.61 12.43 -14.15
CA TYR A 148 6.22 12.78 -14.43
C TYR A 148 6.05 13.48 -15.78
N GLN A 149 4.90 13.24 -16.40
CA GLN A 149 4.50 14.00 -17.58
C GLN A 149 4.02 15.39 -17.14
N PRO A 150 4.16 16.44 -17.98
CA PRO A 150 3.80 17.81 -17.61
C PRO A 150 2.37 17.97 -17.08
N ASP A 151 1.44 17.15 -17.56
CA ASP A 151 0.01 17.18 -17.21
C ASP A 151 -0.38 16.22 -16.08
N ASP A 152 0.54 15.39 -15.58
CA ASP A 152 0.28 14.50 -14.44
C ASP A 152 -0.14 15.33 -13.22
N LEU A 153 -1.35 15.12 -12.70
CA LEU A 153 -1.83 15.80 -11.49
C LEU A 153 -1.25 15.15 -10.24
N LEU A 154 -0.51 15.92 -9.44
CA LEU A 154 0.21 15.41 -8.28
C LEU A 154 -0.20 16.16 -7.02
N PHE A 155 -0.40 15.41 -5.94
CA PHE A 155 -0.52 15.98 -4.61
C PHE A 155 0.87 16.18 -4.01
N ILE A 156 1.14 17.39 -3.52
CA ILE A 156 2.32 17.70 -2.70
C ILE A 156 1.86 18.45 -1.45
N GLY A 157 2.25 17.95 -0.27
CA GLY A 157 1.76 18.47 1.00
C GLY A 157 2.30 17.69 2.21
N ASP A 158 1.74 17.98 3.38
CA ASP A 158 1.92 17.14 4.58
C ASP A 158 0.75 16.15 4.76
N ARG A 159 0.81 15.36 5.84
CA ARG A 159 -0.19 14.30 6.11
C ARG A 159 -1.60 14.85 6.35
N PHE A 160 -1.69 16.07 6.87
CA PHE A 160 -2.93 16.74 7.27
C PHE A 160 -3.44 17.69 6.19
N THR A 161 -2.64 17.97 5.15
CA THR A 161 -3.01 18.82 4.03
C THR A 161 -4.13 18.16 3.23
N ASP A 162 -5.24 18.89 3.07
CA ASP A 162 -6.35 18.47 2.21
C ASP A 162 -5.94 18.45 0.73
N GLY A 163 -6.54 17.55 -0.05
CA GLY A 163 -6.34 17.50 -1.50
C GLY A 163 -7.24 18.52 -2.20
N ILE A 164 -6.68 19.67 -2.55
CA ILE A 164 -7.40 20.80 -3.15
C ILE A 164 -6.74 21.12 -4.50
N LEU A 165 -7.52 21.07 -5.57
CA LEU A 165 -7.09 21.41 -6.93
C LEU A 165 -6.52 22.84 -7.00
N ASN A 166 -5.48 23.02 -7.80
CA ASN A 166 -4.71 24.26 -7.96
C ASN A 166 -4.07 24.81 -6.67
N LYS A 167 -4.11 24.07 -5.56
CA LYS A 167 -3.44 24.43 -4.30
C LYS A 167 -2.42 23.38 -3.91
N SER A 168 -2.90 22.24 -3.38
CA SER A 168 -2.09 21.09 -2.97
C SER A 168 -2.11 19.95 -4.00
N ILE A 169 -2.98 20.05 -5.02
CA ILE A 169 -2.96 19.21 -6.22
C ILE A 169 -2.76 20.12 -7.43
N ARG A 170 -1.68 19.91 -8.17
CA ARG A 170 -1.33 20.67 -9.38
C ARG A 170 -0.74 19.72 -10.41
N THR A 171 -0.72 20.13 -11.67
CA THR A 171 0.04 19.40 -12.69
C THR A 171 1.53 19.44 -12.35
N ALA A 172 2.31 18.45 -12.81
CA ALA A 172 3.75 18.41 -12.58
C ALA A 172 4.42 19.71 -13.07
N SER A 173 4.05 20.20 -14.25
CA SER A 173 4.50 21.48 -14.81
C SER A 173 4.27 22.67 -13.87
N LYS A 174 3.07 22.78 -13.29
CA LYS A 174 2.72 23.85 -12.33
C LYS A 174 3.46 23.72 -11.00
N TRP A 175 3.76 22.49 -10.56
CA TRP A 175 4.60 22.28 -9.38
C TRP A 175 6.05 22.71 -9.63
N ILE A 176 6.61 22.33 -10.79
CA ILE A 176 7.94 22.75 -11.22
C ILE A 176 8.03 24.28 -11.27
N GLU A 177 7.08 24.94 -11.92
CA GLU A 177 6.99 26.41 -11.97
C GLU A 177 6.91 27.02 -10.56
N TYR A 178 6.06 26.47 -9.69
CA TYR A 178 5.93 26.93 -8.32
C TYR A 178 7.28 26.87 -7.56
N PHE A 179 8.04 25.79 -7.69
CA PHE A 179 9.35 25.66 -7.04
C PHE A 179 10.42 26.56 -7.67
N HIS A 180 10.42 26.73 -9.00
CA HIS A 180 11.31 27.67 -9.69
C HIS A 180 11.09 29.12 -9.23
N ASN A 181 9.85 29.48 -8.92
CA ASN A 181 9.48 30.80 -8.40
C ASN A 181 9.71 30.96 -6.88
N GLY A 182 10.47 30.05 -6.25
CA GLY A 182 10.78 30.12 -4.81
C GLY A 182 9.65 29.64 -3.89
N GLY A 183 8.72 28.87 -4.43
CA GLY A 183 7.63 28.28 -3.67
C GLY A 183 8.13 27.39 -2.52
N LYS A 184 7.41 27.42 -1.40
CA LYS A 184 7.73 26.62 -0.21
C LYS A 184 7.63 25.12 -0.51
N THR A 185 8.67 24.37 -0.16
CA THR A 185 8.68 22.90 -0.22
C THR A 185 7.80 22.24 0.86
N PHE A 186 7.40 20.99 0.61
CA PHE A 186 6.54 20.19 1.48
C PHE A 186 7.16 18.80 1.73
N PRO A 187 6.81 18.12 2.84
CA PRO A 187 7.47 16.88 3.20
C PRO A 187 7.11 15.68 2.33
N HIS A 188 5.94 15.67 1.66
CA HIS A 188 5.46 14.49 0.94
C HIS A 188 4.86 14.79 -0.44
N ILE A 189 4.89 13.76 -1.26
CA ILE A 189 4.25 13.66 -2.57
C ILE A 189 3.45 12.37 -2.65
N LEU A 190 2.28 12.38 -3.30
CA LEU A 190 1.63 11.13 -3.73
C LEU A 190 2.34 10.59 -4.96
N ILE A 191 2.80 9.35 -4.88
CA ILE A 191 3.69 8.77 -5.89
C ILE A 191 3.00 8.55 -7.24
N ASN A 192 1.66 8.38 -7.27
CA ASN A 192 0.92 8.16 -8.50
C ASN A 192 0.07 9.38 -8.89
N PRO A 193 -0.03 9.72 -10.19
CA PRO A 193 -0.90 10.78 -10.68
C PRO A 193 -2.37 10.57 -10.31
N LEU A 194 -3.07 11.69 -10.11
CA LEU A 194 -4.47 11.76 -9.70
C LEU A 194 -5.39 12.10 -10.88
N THR A 195 -6.65 11.68 -10.81
CA THR A 195 -7.66 11.92 -11.85
C THR A 195 -8.15 13.37 -11.89
N GLY A 196 -7.96 14.11 -10.80
CA GLY A 196 -8.58 15.42 -10.60
C GLY A 196 -10.09 15.39 -10.36
N LYS A 197 -10.69 14.20 -10.24
CA LYS A 197 -12.11 14.00 -9.93
C LYS A 197 -12.28 13.63 -8.46
N PRO A 198 -13.35 14.10 -7.79
CA PRO A 198 -13.62 13.69 -6.42
C PRO A 198 -14.02 12.21 -6.35
N ALA A 199 -13.80 11.59 -5.20
CA ALA A 199 -14.28 10.27 -4.85
C ALA A 199 -14.79 10.26 -3.40
N PRO A 200 -15.75 9.40 -3.02
CA PRO A 200 -16.25 9.31 -1.65
C PRO A 200 -15.14 8.99 -0.64
N LYS A 201 -15.18 9.60 0.55
CA LYS A 201 -14.28 9.24 1.65
C LYS A 201 -14.68 7.89 2.25
N LYS A 202 -13.71 7.02 2.49
CA LYS A 202 -13.92 5.71 3.16
C LYS A 202 -14.59 5.83 4.53
N THR A 203 -14.39 6.93 5.25
CA THR A 203 -14.93 7.11 6.61
C THR A 203 -16.29 7.83 6.64
N LYS A 204 -16.65 8.52 5.56
CA LYS A 204 -17.84 9.37 5.43
C LYS A 204 -18.23 9.47 3.96
N GLU A 205 -19.07 8.56 3.48
CA GLU A 205 -19.49 8.49 2.07
C GLU A 205 -20.12 9.78 1.53
N ASP A 206 -20.79 10.55 2.38
CA ASP A 206 -21.38 11.86 2.00
C ASP A 206 -20.34 12.97 1.78
N GLU A 207 -19.07 12.72 2.11
CA GLU A 207 -17.97 13.65 1.89
C GLU A 207 -17.04 13.15 0.79
N GLU A 208 -16.56 14.06 -0.05
CA GLU A 208 -15.65 13.76 -1.14
C GLU A 208 -14.18 14.07 -0.81
N THR A 209 -13.27 13.40 -1.52
CA THR A 209 -11.83 13.63 -1.48
C THR A 209 -11.22 13.52 -2.87
N TYR A 210 -10.15 14.28 -3.10
CA TYR A 210 -9.32 14.19 -4.30
C TYR A 210 -8.01 13.41 -4.06
N ARG A 211 -7.78 12.94 -2.82
CA ARG A 211 -6.54 12.27 -2.41
C ARG A 211 -6.78 10.92 -1.76
N SER A 212 -7.21 9.94 -2.54
CA SER A 212 -7.41 8.56 -2.11
C SER A 212 -7.01 7.56 -3.18
N ASP A 213 -7.01 6.26 -2.83
CA ASP A 213 -6.76 5.17 -3.78
C ASP A 213 -7.75 5.17 -4.97
N ALA A 214 -8.96 5.73 -4.78
CA ALA A 214 -9.98 5.86 -5.82
C ALA A 214 -9.75 7.07 -6.75
N ASN A 215 -8.81 7.96 -6.41
CA ASN A 215 -8.48 9.12 -7.22
C ASN A 215 -7.24 8.88 -8.10
N ILE A 216 -6.73 7.65 -8.20
CA ILE A 216 -5.53 7.34 -8.99
C ILE A 216 -5.87 7.31 -10.49
N GLN A 217 -5.11 8.07 -11.27
CA GLN A 217 -5.24 8.11 -12.74
C GLN A 217 -4.39 7.04 -13.43
N SER A 218 -3.18 6.80 -12.91
CA SER A 218 -2.24 5.84 -13.50
C SER A 218 -1.36 5.24 -12.41
N TYR A 219 -1.24 3.91 -12.41
CA TYR A 219 -0.41 3.16 -11.46
C TYR A 219 1.04 3.07 -11.96
N LYS A 220 1.79 4.18 -11.87
CA LYS A 220 3.18 4.27 -12.34
C LYS A 220 4.15 3.63 -11.35
N TYR A 221 3.97 3.87 -10.05
CA TYR A 221 4.96 3.55 -9.02
C TYR A 221 4.37 2.90 -7.78
N CYS A 222 5.18 2.09 -7.09
CA CYS A 222 4.93 1.66 -5.71
C CYS A 222 6.13 1.99 -4.80
N LEU A 223 5.87 2.26 -3.53
CA LEU A 223 6.88 2.69 -2.54
C LEU A 223 7.34 1.53 -1.67
N VAL A 224 8.62 1.20 -1.72
CA VAL A 224 9.20 0.15 -0.87
C VAL A 224 10.19 0.76 0.12
N GLU A 225 10.00 0.47 1.41
CA GLU A 225 10.87 0.94 2.49
C GLU A 225 11.09 -0.14 3.54
N PHE A 226 12.22 -0.03 4.25
CA PHE A 226 12.51 -0.79 5.46
C PHE A 226 12.55 0.15 6.65
N ASP A 227 11.94 -0.27 7.76
CA ASP A 227 11.97 0.47 9.03
C ASP A 227 12.82 -0.22 10.11
N ASN A 228 13.25 -1.46 9.86
CA ASN A 228 13.78 -2.38 10.87
C ASN A 228 15.20 -2.90 10.59
N ILE A 229 15.84 -2.48 9.49
CA ILE A 229 17.23 -2.85 9.18
C ILE A 229 18.12 -1.61 9.11
N GLN A 230 19.43 -1.82 9.28
CA GLN A 230 20.40 -0.72 9.28
C GLN A 230 20.49 -0.06 7.91
N ARG A 231 20.88 1.21 7.89
CA ARG A 231 20.97 2.00 6.64
C ARG A 231 21.89 1.36 5.60
N GLU A 232 23.03 0.84 6.04
CA GLU A 232 24.00 0.12 5.19
C GLU A 232 23.37 -1.14 4.56
N ASP A 233 22.58 -1.90 5.32
CA ASP A 233 21.87 -3.07 4.81
C ASP A 233 20.78 -2.69 3.78
N GLN A 234 20.14 -1.52 3.93
CA GLN A 234 19.21 -1.00 2.93
C GLN A 234 19.94 -0.65 1.63
N VAL A 235 21.09 0.03 1.71
CA VAL A 235 21.93 0.35 0.54
C VAL A 235 22.35 -0.91 -0.20
N LYS A 236 22.88 -1.89 0.53
CA LYS A 236 23.28 -3.20 -0.02
C LYS A 236 22.10 -3.94 -0.64
N PHE A 237 20.94 -3.92 0.01
CA PHE A 237 19.72 -4.52 -0.54
C PHE A 237 19.37 -3.89 -1.88
N TRP A 238 19.29 -2.55 -1.96
CA TRP A 238 18.91 -1.85 -3.19
C TRP A 238 19.90 -2.08 -4.33
N ASN A 239 21.20 -2.20 -4.04
CA ASN A 239 22.21 -2.56 -5.03
C ASN A 239 22.07 -4.01 -5.53
N ALA A 240 21.73 -4.95 -4.65
CA ALA A 240 21.72 -6.37 -5.00
C ALA A 240 20.44 -6.86 -5.67
N VAL A 241 19.30 -6.18 -5.46
CA VAL A 241 18.01 -6.60 -6.04
C VAL A 241 17.87 -6.22 -7.51
N LYS A 242 17.20 -7.09 -8.27
CA LYS A 242 16.86 -6.85 -9.68
C LYS A 242 15.44 -6.28 -9.83
N LEU A 243 15.13 -5.25 -9.05
CA LEU A 243 13.85 -4.55 -9.11
C LEU A 243 13.96 -3.33 -10.03
N PRO A 244 12.87 -2.92 -10.72
CA PRO A 244 12.89 -1.78 -11.62
C PRO A 244 12.77 -0.47 -10.82
N ILE A 245 13.87 -0.04 -10.20
CA ILE A 245 13.93 1.16 -9.35
C ILE A 245 14.00 2.40 -10.25
N VAL A 246 13.23 3.45 -9.92
CA VAL A 246 13.30 4.76 -10.58
C VAL A 246 13.94 5.82 -9.70
N CYS A 247 13.81 5.72 -8.39
CA CYS A 247 14.54 6.58 -7.46
C CYS A 247 14.76 5.92 -6.10
N LEU A 248 15.84 6.35 -5.44
CA LEU A 248 16.09 6.10 -4.01
C LEU A 248 16.12 7.44 -3.27
N ILE A 249 15.40 7.53 -2.14
CA ILE A 249 15.26 8.76 -1.37
C ILE A 249 15.63 8.50 0.09
N ASP A 250 16.60 9.26 0.62
CA ASP A 250 16.81 9.35 2.07
C ASP A 250 15.62 10.10 2.69
N SER A 251 14.97 9.46 3.65
CA SER A 251 13.90 10.05 4.46
C SER A 251 14.32 11.25 5.33
N GLY A 252 15.61 11.56 5.41
CA GLY A 252 16.20 12.52 6.35
C GLY A 252 16.24 11.96 7.77
N ASN A 253 16.26 10.63 7.92
CA ASN A 253 16.36 9.93 9.20
C ASN A 253 16.99 8.54 9.03
N LYS A 254 16.18 7.46 9.01
CA LYS A 254 16.67 6.06 9.07
C LYS A 254 16.42 5.26 7.80
N SER A 255 15.41 5.63 7.02
CA SER A 255 14.91 4.80 5.93
C SER A 255 15.34 5.38 4.58
N VAL A 256 15.73 4.49 3.67
CA VAL A 256 15.92 4.72 2.23
C VAL A 256 14.71 4.17 1.50
N HIS A 257 13.95 5.07 0.89
CA HIS A 257 12.71 4.78 0.21
C HIS A 257 12.98 4.55 -1.27
N ALA A 258 12.56 3.41 -1.80
CA ALA A 258 12.64 3.11 -3.23
C ALA A 258 11.28 3.28 -3.90
N TRP A 259 11.24 3.91 -5.06
CA TRP A 259 10.08 3.84 -5.95
C TRP A 259 10.37 2.83 -7.04
N LEU A 260 9.47 1.87 -7.22
CA LEU A 260 9.57 0.87 -8.29
C LEU A 260 8.59 1.22 -9.41
N ASP A 261 9.03 1.07 -10.64
CA ASP A 261 8.19 1.18 -11.84
C ASP A 261 7.27 -0.03 -11.95
N VAL A 262 6.00 0.19 -11.61
CA VAL A 262 4.97 -0.85 -11.63
C VAL A 262 4.75 -1.37 -13.04
N GLN A 263 4.90 -0.53 -14.06
CA GLN A 263 4.68 -0.90 -15.46
C GLN A 263 5.69 -1.94 -15.95
N LYS A 264 6.88 -2.01 -15.33
CA LYS A 264 7.89 -3.04 -15.60
C LYS A 264 7.71 -4.32 -14.78
N LEU A 265 6.82 -4.31 -13.79
CA LEU A 265 6.51 -5.47 -12.94
C LEU A 265 5.29 -6.23 -13.43
N ALA A 266 4.23 -5.51 -13.79
CA ALA A 266 2.98 -6.07 -14.29
C ALA A 266 2.14 -5.00 -15.03
N ASN A 267 1.17 -5.46 -15.83
CA ASN A 267 0.15 -4.56 -16.40
C ASN A 267 -0.90 -4.24 -15.33
N VAL A 268 -0.85 -3.03 -14.77
CA VAL A 268 -1.75 -2.56 -13.72
C VAL A 268 -2.47 -1.30 -14.18
N ILE A 269 -3.73 -1.46 -14.58
CA ILE A 269 -4.63 -0.38 -15.02
C ILE A 269 -5.86 -0.25 -14.12
N THR A 270 -6.13 -1.20 -13.23
CA THR A 270 -7.25 -1.15 -12.28
C THR A 270 -6.82 -1.38 -10.82
N ALA A 271 -7.70 -1.03 -9.88
CA ALA A 271 -7.47 -1.23 -8.45
C ALA A 271 -7.40 -2.72 -8.08
N GLU A 272 -8.15 -3.58 -8.78
CA GLU A 272 -8.13 -5.03 -8.60
C GLU A 272 -6.79 -5.62 -9.03
N GLN A 273 -6.25 -5.15 -10.16
CA GLN A 273 -4.92 -5.55 -10.64
C GLN A 273 -3.81 -5.05 -9.71
N TRP A 274 -3.96 -3.85 -9.13
CA TRP A 274 -3.05 -3.37 -8.10
C TRP A 274 -3.07 -4.30 -6.88
N GLN A 275 -4.28 -4.67 -6.44
CA GLN A 275 -4.45 -5.58 -5.32
C GLN A 275 -3.77 -6.94 -5.59
N SER A 276 -4.00 -7.55 -6.75
CA SER A 276 -3.42 -8.86 -7.06
C SER A 276 -1.92 -8.82 -7.32
N GLU A 277 -1.44 -7.92 -8.18
CA GLU A 277 -0.04 -7.92 -8.64
C GLU A 277 0.91 -7.21 -7.68
N ILE A 278 0.49 -6.09 -7.11
CA ILE A 278 1.36 -5.31 -6.22
C ILE A 278 1.17 -5.79 -4.80
N LYS A 279 -0.04 -5.73 -4.25
CA LYS A 279 -0.21 -6.05 -2.83
C LYS A 279 -0.06 -7.53 -2.52
N ASP A 280 -0.75 -8.40 -3.26
CA ASP A 280 -0.76 -9.83 -2.94
C ASP A 280 0.50 -10.54 -3.49
N ARG A 281 0.87 -10.30 -4.75
CA ARG A 281 2.04 -10.95 -5.36
C ARG A 281 3.37 -10.34 -4.94
N LEU A 282 3.58 -9.04 -5.15
CA LEU A 282 4.87 -8.42 -4.84
C LEU A 282 5.07 -8.24 -3.32
N TYR A 283 4.13 -7.61 -2.62
CA TYR A 283 4.30 -7.34 -1.19
C TYR A 283 4.12 -8.58 -0.33
N ASP A 284 2.93 -9.19 -0.33
CA ASP A 284 2.61 -10.26 0.63
C ASP A 284 3.49 -11.50 0.44
N ARG A 285 3.83 -11.85 -0.80
CA ARG A 285 4.60 -13.08 -1.06
C ARG A 285 6.12 -12.90 -1.11
N ILE A 286 6.61 -11.69 -1.41
CA ILE A 286 8.05 -11.45 -1.63
C ILE A 286 8.60 -10.42 -0.64
N LEU A 287 8.09 -9.18 -0.65
CA LEU A 287 8.73 -8.08 0.08
C LEU A 287 8.48 -8.10 1.59
N LYS A 288 7.24 -8.32 2.04
CA LYS A 288 6.93 -8.36 3.50
C LYS A 288 7.70 -9.46 4.23
N PRO A 289 7.85 -10.69 3.68
CA PRO A 289 8.73 -11.68 4.27
C PRO A 289 10.18 -11.21 4.44
N LEU A 290 10.69 -10.35 3.55
CA LEU A 290 12.04 -9.79 3.66
C LEU A 290 12.15 -8.66 4.69
N GLY A 291 11.05 -8.23 5.30
CA GLY A 291 11.03 -7.17 6.32
C GLY A 291 10.59 -5.80 5.83
N VAL A 292 10.14 -5.67 4.57
CA VAL A 292 9.57 -4.42 4.02
C VAL A 292 8.29 -4.03 4.76
N ASP A 293 8.08 -2.72 4.97
CA ASP A 293 6.83 -2.21 5.55
C ASP A 293 5.64 -2.45 4.60
N GLY A 294 4.73 -3.31 5.05
CA GLY A 294 3.52 -3.65 4.33
C GLY A 294 2.49 -2.52 4.24
N ALA A 295 2.56 -1.50 5.10
CA ALA A 295 1.64 -0.37 5.08
C ALA A 295 1.87 0.57 3.87
N CYS A 296 2.98 0.39 3.15
CA CYS A 296 3.31 1.16 1.94
C CYS A 296 2.68 0.63 0.64
N SER A 297 1.86 -0.43 0.71
CA SER A 297 1.34 -1.14 -0.47
C SER A 297 0.09 -0.53 -1.13
N ASN A 298 -0.38 0.64 -0.70
CA ASN A 298 -1.55 1.30 -1.32
C ASN A 298 -1.11 2.22 -2.49
N PRO A 299 -1.94 2.40 -3.53
CA PRO A 299 -1.53 3.15 -4.72
C PRO A 299 -1.47 4.67 -4.48
N ALA A 300 -2.29 5.22 -3.59
CA ALA A 300 -2.17 6.60 -3.12
C ALA A 300 -1.19 6.72 -1.95
N ARG A 301 -0.04 6.05 -2.01
CA ARG A 301 0.98 6.15 -0.97
C ARG A 301 1.70 7.47 -1.06
N MET A 302 1.84 8.15 0.07
CA MET A 302 2.72 9.31 0.20
C MET A 302 4.16 8.83 0.38
N SER A 303 5.06 9.37 -0.42
CA SER A 303 6.50 9.23 -0.20
C SER A 303 7.12 10.57 0.20
N ARG A 304 8.37 10.50 0.66
CA ARG A 304 9.19 11.65 1.03
C ARG A 304 9.52 12.44 -0.23
N LEU A 305 9.32 13.76 -0.21
CA LEU A 305 9.74 14.64 -1.30
C LEU A 305 11.17 15.13 -1.06
N PRO A 306 12.14 14.87 -1.94
CA PRO A 306 13.51 15.30 -1.73
C PRO A 306 13.62 16.83 -1.76
N GLY A 307 14.63 17.40 -1.09
CA GLY A 307 14.82 18.83 -0.91
C GLY A 307 14.04 19.47 0.23
N TYR A 308 13.19 18.73 0.94
CA TYR A 308 12.55 19.22 2.16
C TYR A 308 13.45 19.07 3.40
N TYR A 309 13.68 20.16 4.13
CA TYR A 309 14.41 20.13 5.40
C TYR A 309 13.51 19.75 6.58
N ARG A 310 13.84 18.65 7.24
CA ARG A 310 13.14 18.15 8.43
C ARG A 310 13.73 18.78 9.68
N LYS A 311 13.21 19.94 10.09
CA LYS A 311 13.69 20.69 11.26
C LYS A 311 13.79 19.83 12.52
N GLU A 312 12.84 18.92 12.73
CA GLU A 312 12.81 18.03 13.89
C GLU A 312 13.88 16.92 13.87
N LYS A 313 14.50 16.68 12.72
CA LYS A 313 15.60 15.72 12.52
C LYS A 313 16.93 16.40 12.20
N GLY A 314 16.94 17.70 11.96
CA GLY A 314 18.14 18.44 11.59
C GLY A 314 18.71 18.06 10.22
N ASN A 315 17.94 17.41 9.34
CA ASN A 315 18.44 16.83 8.09
C ASN A 315 17.47 17.02 6.92
N PHE A 316 17.99 16.98 5.69
CA PHE A 316 17.19 17.01 4.46
C PHE A 316 16.69 15.62 4.08
N GLN A 317 15.51 15.60 3.44
CA GLN A 317 15.11 14.48 2.58
C GLN A 317 15.93 14.61 1.29
N LYS A 318 16.67 13.59 0.87
CA LYS A 318 17.65 13.71 -0.23
C LYS A 318 17.40 12.66 -1.31
N LEU A 319 17.62 13.03 -2.56
CA LEU A 319 17.66 12.05 -3.63
C LEU A 319 19.03 11.36 -3.61
N LEU A 320 19.04 10.03 -3.56
CA LEU A 320 20.26 9.21 -3.53
C LEU A 320 20.56 8.57 -4.88
N TRP A 321 19.53 8.34 -5.70
CA TRP A 321 19.66 7.74 -7.04
C TRP A 321 18.42 8.08 -7.86
N LEU A 322 18.57 8.34 -9.15
CA LEU A 322 17.45 8.66 -10.06
C LEU A 322 17.67 8.14 -11.48
N SER A 323 16.63 7.53 -12.05
CA SER A 323 16.58 7.05 -13.43
C SER A 323 15.24 7.39 -14.08
N PRO A 324 15.22 7.83 -15.36
CA PRO A 324 13.97 8.09 -16.11
C PRO A 324 13.14 6.84 -16.36
N GLU A 325 13.73 5.66 -16.18
CA GLU A 325 13.05 4.38 -16.34
C GLU A 325 13.44 3.40 -15.23
N GLY A 326 12.52 2.49 -14.89
CA GLY A 326 12.76 1.50 -13.85
C GLY A 326 13.88 0.54 -14.24
N LYS A 327 14.94 0.44 -13.43
CA LYS A 327 16.00 -0.53 -13.65
C LYS A 327 16.70 -0.93 -12.35
N PRO A 328 17.41 -2.07 -12.32
CA PRO A 328 18.30 -2.39 -11.22
C PRO A 328 19.42 -1.36 -11.08
N LEU A 329 19.94 -1.21 -9.87
CA LEU A 329 21.20 -0.52 -9.62
C LEU A 329 22.33 -1.44 -10.12
N CYS A 330 22.92 -1.10 -11.25
CA CYS A 330 23.96 -1.89 -11.92
C CYS A 330 25.34 -1.73 -11.26
#